data_AF-A0A7S2V6Y0-F1
#
_entry.id   AF-A0A7S2V6Y0-F1
#
_cell.length_a   1.000
_cell.length_b   1.000
_cell.length_c   1.000
_cell.angle_alpha   90.00
_cell.angle_beta   90.00
_cell.angle_gamma   90.00
#
_symmetry.space_group_name_H-M   'P 1'
#
loop_
_entity.id
_entity.type
_entity.pdbx_description
1 polymer ?
#
loop_
_entity_poly.entity_id
_entity_poly.type
_entity_poly.pdbx_seq_one_letter_code
_entity_poly.pdbx_strand_id
1 'polypeptide(L)'
;SLQTEYKNRTITAVLDAIDGSPAKSALLNACTNSKIPVVTCGGAAGRLDPSAIVCRDLTKVTDDKLLCQCRKDLRKHYGYPRGKAFREKGYTRPWRIPAIYSEECIPNIPAAASSKSNLRQCDGALGTACFVTGTCGFMAASQIVTAIAQDSLKPPRR
;
A
#
# COMPACT_ATOMS: atom_id res chain seq x y z
N SER A 1 23.51 17.42 -18.02
CA SER A 1 23.14 17.56 -16.60
C SER A 1 22.34 16.34 -16.20
N LEU A 2 22.51 15.83 -14.97
CA LEU A 2 21.86 14.61 -14.44
C LEU A 2 20.34 14.53 -14.74
N GLN A 3 19.67 15.67 -14.89
CA GLN A 3 18.26 15.79 -15.29
C GLN A 3 17.93 15.20 -16.68
N THR A 4 18.85 15.23 -17.63
CA THR A 4 18.66 14.62 -18.97
C THR A 4 18.84 13.11 -18.92
N GLU A 5 19.67 12.61 -18.01
CA GLU A 5 19.93 11.18 -17.82
C GLU A 5 18.75 10.48 -17.13
N TYR A 6 18.10 11.14 -16.17
CA TYR A 6 16.84 10.66 -15.57
C TYR A 6 15.68 10.60 -16.58
N LYS A 7 15.64 11.51 -17.57
CA LYS A 7 14.60 11.53 -18.62
C LYS A 7 14.60 10.30 -19.53
N ASN A 8 15.72 9.58 -19.63
CA ASN A 8 15.88 8.39 -20.47
C ASN A 8 15.85 7.06 -19.69
N ARG A 9 15.60 7.08 -18.37
CA ARG A 9 15.49 5.84 -17.59
C ARG A 9 14.06 5.33 -17.62
N THR A 10 13.88 4.18 -18.26
CA THR A 10 12.63 3.42 -18.18
C THR A 10 12.48 2.86 -16.77
N ILE A 11 11.35 3.15 -16.13
CA ILE A 11 11.02 2.63 -14.80
C ILE A 11 10.56 1.18 -14.97
N THR A 12 11.32 0.23 -14.43
CA THR A 12 10.99 -1.21 -14.47
C THR A 12 9.81 -1.56 -13.56
N ALA A 13 9.80 -1.02 -12.35
CA ALA A 13 8.75 -1.20 -11.35
C ALA A 13 8.79 -0.06 -10.33
N VAL A 14 7.69 0.13 -9.60
CA VAL A 14 7.56 1.12 -8.53
C VAL A 14 7.33 0.43 -7.19
N LEU A 15 8.04 0.89 -6.16
CA LEU A 15 7.74 0.60 -4.77
C LEU A 15 7.09 1.84 -4.15
N ASP A 16 5.85 1.72 -3.71
CA ASP A 16 5.10 2.81 -3.10
C ASP A 16 5.08 2.69 -1.57
N ALA A 17 5.70 3.66 -0.90
CA ALA A 17 5.74 3.79 0.56
C ALA A 17 5.11 5.11 1.06
N ILE A 18 4.18 5.70 0.30
CA ILE A 18 3.49 6.95 0.65
C ILE A 18 2.53 6.73 1.84
N ASP A 19 2.45 7.65 2.79
CA ASP A 19 1.58 7.55 3.97
C ASP A 19 0.21 8.27 3.79
N GLY A 20 0.08 9.16 2.81
CA GLY A 20 -1.17 9.86 2.49
C GLY A 20 -2.03 9.17 1.40
N SER A 21 -3.31 8.91 1.71
CA SER A 21 -4.22 8.20 0.78
C SER A 21 -4.42 8.88 -0.59
N PRO A 22 -4.53 10.22 -0.71
CA PRO A 22 -4.76 10.87 -2.01
C PRO A 22 -3.55 10.70 -2.95
N ALA A 23 -2.35 10.99 -2.46
CA ALA A 23 -1.11 10.87 -3.22
C ALA A 23 -0.81 9.41 -3.59
N LYS A 24 -0.99 8.49 -2.64
CA LYS A 24 -0.89 7.04 -2.86
C LYS A 24 -1.84 6.57 -3.97
N SER A 25 -3.11 6.95 -3.90
CA SER A 25 -4.12 6.53 -4.90
C SER A 25 -3.82 7.10 -6.29
N ALA A 26 -3.36 8.35 -6.36
CA ALA A 26 -2.94 8.97 -7.61
C ALA A 26 -1.74 8.23 -8.24
N LEU A 27 -0.73 7.88 -7.44
CA LEU A 27 0.43 7.09 -7.88
C LEU A 27 0.00 5.72 -8.42
N LEU A 28 -0.81 4.98 -7.67
CA LEU A 28 -1.30 3.66 -8.09
C LEU A 28 -2.08 3.73 -9.41
N ASN A 29 -2.92 4.75 -9.58
CA ASN A 29 -3.61 4.97 -10.85
C ASN A 29 -2.65 5.35 -11.98
N ALA A 30 -1.63 6.18 -11.72
CA ALA A 30 -0.62 6.52 -12.72
C ALA A 30 0.15 5.27 -13.18
N CYS A 31 0.58 4.41 -12.26
CA CYS A 31 1.20 3.11 -12.57
C CYS A 31 0.28 2.24 -13.44
N THR A 32 -1.01 2.16 -13.13
CA THR A 32 -2.00 1.45 -13.96
C THR A 32 -2.13 2.01 -15.36
N ASN A 33 -2.21 3.33 -15.51
CA ASN A 33 -2.30 3.97 -16.83
C ASN A 33 -1.03 3.79 -17.66
N SER A 34 0.14 3.88 -17.00
CA SER A 34 1.45 3.72 -17.64
C SER A 34 1.88 2.25 -17.79
N LYS A 35 1.08 1.30 -17.32
CA LYS A 35 1.39 -0.15 -17.29
C LYS A 35 2.73 -0.44 -16.58
N ILE A 36 3.06 0.34 -15.55
CA ILE A 36 4.26 0.14 -14.74
C ILE A 36 3.88 -0.76 -13.55
N PRO A 37 4.51 -1.93 -13.38
CA PRO A 37 4.34 -2.78 -12.20
C PRO A 37 4.56 -1.99 -10.90
N VAL A 38 3.73 -2.22 -9.90
CA VAL A 38 3.81 -1.50 -8.62
C VAL A 38 3.53 -2.43 -7.44
N VAL A 39 4.30 -2.29 -6.36
CA VAL A 39 4.02 -2.87 -5.04
C VAL A 39 3.80 -1.72 -4.06
N THR A 40 2.73 -1.78 -3.27
CA THR A 40 2.37 -0.71 -2.32
C THR A 40 2.47 -1.19 -0.88
N CYS A 41 2.86 -0.30 0.03
CA CYS A 41 2.88 -0.55 1.46
C CYS A 41 1.68 0.12 2.15
N GLY A 42 1.11 -0.57 3.13
CA GLY A 42 0.10 -0.05 4.03
C GLY A 42 0.67 0.69 5.23
N GLY A 43 -0.20 1.00 6.19
CA GLY A 43 0.16 1.69 7.42
C GLY A 43 0.80 0.75 8.44
N ALA A 44 1.98 1.14 8.95
CA ALA A 44 2.70 0.39 9.98
C ALA A 44 2.57 1.00 11.39
N ALA A 45 1.84 2.11 11.54
CA ALA A 45 1.62 2.74 12.84
C ALA A 45 0.81 1.82 13.77
N GLY A 46 1.28 1.65 15.00
CA GLY A 46 0.62 0.83 16.01
C GLY A 46 0.78 -0.68 15.83
N ARG A 47 1.67 -1.11 14.95
CA ARG A 47 1.97 -2.52 14.69
C ARG A 47 3.21 -2.97 15.45
N LEU A 48 3.17 -4.18 15.98
CA LEU A 48 4.24 -4.76 16.81
C LEU A 48 4.64 -6.17 16.38
N ASP A 49 3.82 -6.87 15.60
CA ASP A 49 4.15 -8.23 15.17
C ASP A 49 4.62 -8.26 13.70
N PRO A 50 5.94 -8.38 13.42
CA PRO A 50 6.42 -8.49 12.04
C PRO A 50 5.98 -9.78 11.36
N SER A 51 5.61 -10.84 12.11
CA SER A 51 5.12 -12.09 11.52
C SER A 51 3.70 -11.98 10.94
N ALA A 52 2.94 -10.95 11.37
CA ALA A 52 1.62 -10.64 10.85
C ALA A 52 1.64 -9.86 9.52
N ILE A 53 2.83 -9.52 9.00
CA ILE A 53 2.96 -8.82 7.71
C ILE A 53 2.72 -9.81 6.56
N VAL A 54 1.82 -9.44 5.65
CA VAL A 54 1.44 -10.25 4.51
C VAL A 54 1.53 -9.45 3.20
N CYS A 55 1.66 -10.16 2.09
CA CYS A 55 1.52 -9.62 0.74
C CYS A 55 0.23 -10.17 0.10
N ARG A 56 -0.74 -9.31 -0.22
CA ARG A 56 -1.95 -9.70 -0.97
C ARG A 56 -2.33 -8.64 -1.99
N ASP A 57 -3.18 -8.98 -2.95
CA ASP A 57 -3.74 -7.97 -3.86
C ASP A 57 -4.49 -6.89 -3.07
N LEU A 58 -4.35 -5.62 -3.46
CA LEU A 58 -4.97 -4.47 -2.81
C LEU A 58 -6.47 -4.67 -2.59
N THR A 59 -7.16 -5.37 -3.50
CA THR A 59 -8.60 -5.70 -3.38
C THR A 59 -8.94 -6.55 -2.16
N LYS A 60 -7.98 -7.32 -1.63
CA LYS A 60 -8.15 -8.25 -0.49
C LYS A 60 -7.70 -7.68 0.85
N VAL A 61 -7.14 -6.48 0.88
CA VAL A 61 -6.59 -5.89 2.11
C VAL A 61 -7.69 -5.66 3.15
N THR A 62 -7.50 -6.22 4.34
CA THR A 62 -8.33 -6.00 5.54
C THR A 62 -7.55 -5.23 6.59
N ASP A 63 -8.25 -4.62 7.54
CA ASP A 63 -7.67 -4.04 8.77
C ASP A 63 -6.53 -3.01 8.62
N ASP A 64 -6.37 -2.44 7.41
CA ASP A 64 -5.46 -1.34 7.11
C ASP A 64 -6.25 -0.09 6.68
N LYS A 65 -6.27 0.94 7.52
CA LYS A 65 -7.05 2.17 7.28
C LYS A 65 -6.58 2.92 6.03
N LEU A 66 -5.27 3.00 5.80
CA LEU A 66 -4.68 3.73 4.67
C LEU A 66 -5.08 3.06 3.34
N LEU A 67 -4.85 1.76 3.22
CA LEU A 67 -5.16 1.00 2.01
C LEU A 67 -6.66 0.84 1.80
N CYS A 68 -7.46 0.72 2.86
CA CYS A 68 -8.92 0.76 2.76
C CYS A 68 -9.39 2.10 2.18
N GLN A 69 -8.80 3.22 2.61
CA GLN A 69 -9.11 4.53 2.06
C GLN A 69 -8.65 4.64 0.60
N CYS A 70 -7.44 4.17 0.26
CA CYS A 70 -6.98 4.14 -1.12
C CYS A 70 -7.91 3.35 -2.04
N ARG A 71 -8.44 2.20 -1.61
CA ARG A 71 -9.45 1.47 -2.39
C ARG A 71 -10.71 2.29 -2.64
N LYS A 72 -11.16 3.09 -1.67
CA LYS A 72 -12.32 3.98 -1.84
C LYS A 72 -11.99 5.09 -2.84
N ASP A 73 -10.82 5.71 -2.72
CA ASP A 73 -10.36 6.79 -3.58
C ASP A 73 -10.21 6.29 -5.04
N LEU A 74 -9.61 5.11 -5.25
CA LEU A 74 -9.49 4.43 -6.54
C LEU A 74 -10.85 4.19 -7.22
N ARG A 75 -11.85 3.75 -6.47
CA ARG A 75 -13.21 3.54 -7.00
C ARG A 75 -13.94 4.85 -7.27
N LYS A 76 -13.76 5.84 -6.40
CA LYS A 76 -14.47 7.12 -6.48
C LYS A 76 -13.93 8.02 -7.59
N HIS A 77 -12.61 8.09 -7.73
CA HIS A 77 -11.94 9.09 -8.58
C HIS A 77 -11.29 8.50 -9.83
N TYR A 78 -10.97 7.20 -9.84
CA TYR A 78 -10.15 6.60 -10.89
C TYR A 78 -10.83 5.43 -11.62
N GLY A 79 -12.13 5.25 -11.42
CA GLY A 79 -12.96 4.31 -12.18
C GLY A 79 -12.68 2.83 -11.90
N TYR A 80 -12.07 2.49 -10.77
CA TYR A 80 -11.90 1.09 -10.38
C TYR A 80 -13.27 0.47 -10.02
N PRO A 81 -13.49 -0.83 -10.35
CA PRO A 81 -14.78 -1.46 -10.13
C PRO A 81 -15.13 -1.51 -8.63
N ARG A 82 -16.40 -1.24 -8.35
CA ARG A 82 -16.99 -1.54 -7.06
C ARG A 82 -17.08 -3.07 -6.94
N GLY A 83 -16.65 -3.62 -5.80
CA GLY A 83 -16.85 -5.05 -5.54
C GLY A 83 -18.34 -5.38 -5.64
N LYS A 84 -18.69 -6.57 -6.13
CA LYS A 84 -20.09 -7.01 -6.14
C LYS A 84 -20.62 -6.98 -4.71
N ALA A 85 -21.83 -6.44 -4.52
CA ALA A 85 -22.47 -6.41 -3.22
C ALA A 85 -22.58 -7.83 -2.66
N PHE A 86 -22.47 -7.95 -1.32
CA PHE A 86 -22.49 -9.19 -0.52
C PHE A 86 -23.56 -10.24 -0.89
N ARG A 87 -24.59 -9.84 -1.65
CA ARG A 87 -25.71 -10.69 -2.11
C ARG A 87 -25.39 -11.60 -3.30
N GLU A 88 -24.39 -11.28 -4.12
CA GLU A 88 -23.86 -12.24 -5.10
C GLU A 88 -22.49 -12.68 -4.60
N LYS A 89 -22.21 -14.00 -4.56
CA LYS A 89 -20.86 -14.57 -4.36
C LYS A 89 -19.93 -14.15 -5.51
N GLY A 90 -19.63 -12.86 -5.58
CA GLY A 90 -18.98 -12.21 -6.69
C GLY A 90 -17.53 -11.92 -6.35
N TYR A 91 -16.63 -12.80 -6.80
CA TYR A 91 -15.19 -12.57 -6.72
C TYR A 91 -14.85 -11.20 -7.33
N THR A 92 -14.31 -10.29 -6.52
CA THR A 92 -13.70 -9.06 -7.05
C THR A 92 -12.44 -9.48 -7.79
N ARG A 93 -12.37 -9.15 -9.08
CA ARG A 93 -11.18 -9.44 -9.89
C ARG A 93 -9.99 -8.70 -9.27
N PRO A 94 -8.84 -9.38 -9.09
CA PRO A 94 -7.67 -8.73 -8.51
C PRO A 94 -7.13 -7.64 -9.44
N TRP A 95 -6.78 -6.50 -8.83
CA TRP A 95 -6.24 -5.33 -9.54
C TRP A 95 -4.77 -5.50 -9.94
N ARG A 96 -4.13 -6.61 -9.53
CA ARG A 96 -2.70 -6.87 -9.73
C ARG A 96 -1.83 -5.77 -9.11
N ILE A 97 -2.25 -5.30 -7.94
CA ILE A 97 -1.48 -4.37 -7.11
C ILE A 97 -1.16 -5.11 -5.82
N PRO A 98 0.01 -5.78 -5.71
CA PRO A 98 0.45 -6.36 -4.46
C PRO A 98 0.58 -5.27 -3.39
N ALA A 99 0.01 -5.54 -2.22
CA ALA A 99 -0.01 -4.67 -1.07
C ALA A 99 0.60 -5.39 0.13
N ILE A 100 1.61 -4.77 0.73
CA ILE A 100 2.27 -5.22 1.96
C ILE A 100 1.60 -4.52 3.14
N TYR A 101 1.02 -5.27 4.06
CA TYR A 101 0.33 -4.73 5.24
C TYR A 101 0.31 -5.75 6.37
N SER A 102 -0.01 -5.31 7.58
CA SER A 102 -0.15 -6.20 8.74
C SER A 102 -1.61 -6.57 8.97
N GLU A 103 -1.88 -7.86 9.18
CA GLU A 103 -3.18 -8.38 9.63
C GLU A 103 -3.33 -8.39 11.15
N GLU A 104 -2.36 -7.83 11.88
CA GLU A 104 -2.48 -7.61 13.32
C GLU A 104 -3.77 -6.82 13.61
N CYS A 105 -4.41 -7.05 14.76
CA CYS A 105 -5.52 -6.20 15.18
C CYS A 105 -4.95 -5.07 16.05
N ILE A 106 -5.10 -3.81 15.64
CA ILE A 106 -4.68 -2.70 16.50
C ILE A 106 -5.74 -2.53 17.60
N PRO A 107 -5.39 -2.65 18.89
CA PRO A 107 -6.34 -2.40 19.96
C PRO A 107 -6.84 -0.94 19.91
N ASN A 108 -8.12 -0.74 20.19
CA ASN A 108 -8.71 0.60 20.29
C ASN A 108 -8.05 1.34 21.47
N ILE A 109 -7.12 2.25 21.19
CA ILE A 109 -6.57 3.13 22.21
C ILE A 109 -7.61 4.23 22.51
N PRO A 110 -8.12 4.34 23.75
CA PRO A 110 -9.06 5.40 24.10
C PRO A 110 -8.42 6.78 23.93
N ALA A 111 -9.16 7.70 23.32
CA ALA A 111 -8.70 9.05 22.98
C ALA A 111 -8.12 9.85 24.18
N ALA A 112 -8.47 9.47 25.42
CA ALA A 112 -8.01 10.08 26.66
C ALA A 112 -6.51 9.91 26.95
N ALA A 113 -5.80 8.97 26.28
CA ALA A 113 -4.36 8.79 26.43
C ALA A 113 -3.51 9.73 25.52
N SER A 114 -4.15 10.59 24.71
CA SER A 114 -3.46 11.55 23.84
C SER A 114 -2.98 12.78 24.63
N SER A 115 -1.85 12.64 25.31
CA SER A 115 -1.16 13.80 25.91
C SER A 115 -0.79 14.81 24.80
N LYS A 116 -1.29 16.04 24.94
CA LYS A 116 -1.13 17.20 24.05
C LYS A 116 0.32 17.69 23.95
N SER A 117 1.24 16.88 23.43
CA SER A 117 2.58 17.35 23.08
C SER A 117 2.60 17.73 21.60
N ASN A 118 2.91 19.01 21.33
CA ASN A 118 2.97 19.60 19.99
C ASN A 118 4.13 19.06 19.10
N LEU A 119 4.81 17.99 19.54
CA LEU A 119 5.89 17.32 18.80
C LEU A 119 5.36 16.18 17.91
N ARG A 120 4.05 15.88 17.96
CA ARG A 120 3.45 14.68 17.38
C ARG A 120 2.45 14.96 16.27
N GLN A 121 2.89 15.69 15.24
CA GLN A 121 2.08 15.85 14.02
C GLN A 121 2.27 14.72 13.00
N CYS A 122 3.31 13.88 13.15
CA CYS A 122 3.52 12.65 12.38
C CYS A 122 3.27 11.36 13.19
N ASP A 123 3.13 11.48 14.51
CA ASP A 123 2.78 10.38 15.40
C ASP A 123 1.32 10.57 15.79
N GLY A 124 0.42 9.72 15.28
CA GLY A 124 -0.88 9.59 15.93
C GLY A 124 -0.70 9.13 17.40
N ALA A 125 -1.79 8.76 18.07
CA ALA A 125 -1.70 8.10 19.38
C ALA A 125 -0.88 6.77 19.36
N LEU A 126 -0.45 6.33 18.18
CA LEU A 126 0.28 5.10 17.90
C LEU A 126 1.67 5.45 17.33
N GLY A 127 2.73 4.93 17.94
CA GLY A 127 4.09 5.01 17.41
C GLY A 127 4.38 3.99 16.30
N THR A 128 5.64 3.88 15.88
CA THR A 128 6.11 2.89 14.89
C THR A 128 7.24 2.03 15.45
N ALA A 129 7.30 0.78 15.03
CA ALA A 129 8.37 -0.16 15.38
C ALA A 129 9.26 -0.41 14.15
N CYS A 130 10.56 -0.11 14.27
CA CYS A 130 11.51 -0.19 13.14
C CYS A 130 11.59 -1.59 12.52
N PHE A 131 11.48 -2.64 13.33
CA PHE A 131 11.49 -4.02 12.81
C PHE A 131 10.22 -4.37 12.01
N VAL A 132 9.08 -3.69 12.24
CA VAL A 132 7.88 -3.86 11.42
C VAL A 132 8.04 -3.09 10.11
N THR A 133 8.40 -1.80 10.18
CA THR A 133 8.56 -0.97 8.98
C THR A 133 9.68 -1.49 8.07
N GLY A 134 10.78 -1.96 8.66
CA GLY A 134 11.86 -2.65 7.95
C GLY A 134 11.40 -3.91 7.24
N THR A 135 10.64 -4.78 7.93
CA THR A 135 10.06 -5.98 7.32
C THR A 135 9.12 -5.65 6.16
N CYS A 136 8.27 -4.63 6.28
CA CYS A 136 7.41 -4.17 5.19
C CYS A 136 8.23 -3.76 3.96
N GLY A 137 9.27 -2.95 4.16
CA GLY A 137 10.16 -2.49 3.08
C GLY A 137 10.91 -3.65 2.41
N PHE A 138 11.50 -4.55 3.20
CA PHE A 138 12.20 -5.73 2.67
C PHE A 138 11.27 -6.68 1.93
N MET A 139 10.04 -6.88 2.43
CA MET A 139 9.06 -7.71 1.75
C MET A 139 8.64 -7.08 0.41
N ALA A 140 8.39 -5.77 0.36
CA ALA A 140 8.07 -5.07 -0.88
C ALA A 140 9.21 -5.14 -1.91
N ALA A 141 10.45 -4.94 -1.47
CA ALA A 141 11.64 -5.08 -2.32
C ALA A 141 11.78 -6.51 -2.84
N SER A 142 11.62 -7.51 -1.98
CA SER A 142 11.67 -8.93 -2.34
C SER A 142 10.64 -9.30 -3.41
N GLN A 143 9.40 -8.78 -3.31
CA GLN A 143 8.37 -8.99 -4.34
C GLN A 143 8.81 -8.47 -5.72
N ILE A 144 9.37 -7.26 -5.78
CA ILE A 144 9.82 -6.65 -7.04
C ILE A 144 11.03 -7.40 -7.60
N VAL A 145 12.05 -7.65 -6.77
CA VAL A 145 13.29 -8.32 -7.21
C VAL A 145 13.00 -9.74 -7.69
N THR A 146 12.15 -10.48 -6.96
CA THR A 146 11.74 -11.84 -7.39
C THR A 146 11.01 -11.79 -8.72
N ALA A 147 10.09 -10.84 -8.91
CA ALA A 147 9.37 -10.69 -10.17
C ALA A 147 10.27 -10.30 -11.33
N ILE A 148 11.31 -9.48 -11.10
CA ILE A 148 12.34 -9.17 -12.10
C ILE A 148 13.14 -10.42 -12.44
N ALA A 149 13.66 -11.13 -11.43
CA ALA A 149 14.49 -12.31 -11.62
C ALA A 149 13.78 -13.45 -12.36
N GLN A 150 12.45 -13.53 -12.21
CA GLN A 150 11.60 -14.53 -12.87
C GLN A 150 10.94 -14.04 -14.16
N ASP A 151 11.23 -12.81 -14.60
CA ASP A 151 10.54 -12.13 -15.72
C ASP A 151 9.00 -12.21 -15.62
N SER A 152 8.48 -12.04 -14.40
CA SER A 152 7.07 -12.26 -14.06
C SER A 152 6.34 -10.98 -13.65
N LEU A 153 6.98 -9.82 -13.88
CA LEU A 153 6.39 -8.51 -13.65
C LEU A 153 5.07 -8.36 -14.42
N LYS A 154 4.00 -8.06 -13.67
CA LYS A 154 2.66 -7.87 -14.25
C LYS A 154 2.21 -6.44 -14.00
N PRO A 155 1.78 -5.72 -15.04
CA PRO A 155 1.22 -4.40 -14.84
C PRO A 155 -0.10 -4.49 -14.06
N PRO A 156 -0.39 -3.48 -13.23
CA PRO A 156 -1.67 -3.37 -12.55
C PRO A 156 -2.81 -3.13 -13.56
N ARG A 157 -4.03 -3.43 -13.15
CA ARG A 157 -5.25 -3.34 -13.96
C ARG A 157 -6.45 -2.97 -13.11
N ARG A 158 -7.50 -2.46 -13.77
CA ARG A 158 -8.81 -2.18 -13.15
C ARG A 158 -9.69 -3.43 -13.16
#